data_AF-A0AA51EMY9-F1
#
_entry.id   AF-A0AA51EMY9-F1
#
_cell.length_a   1.000
_cell.length_b   1.000
_cell.length_c   1.000
_cell.angle_alpha   90.00
_cell.angle_beta   90.00
_cell.angle_gamma   90.00
#
_symmetry.space_group_name_H-M   'P 1'
#
loop_
_entity.id
_entity.type
_entity.pdbx_description
1 polymer ?
#
loop_
_entity_poly.entity_id
_entity_poly.type
_entity_poly.pdbx_seq_one_letter_code
_entity_poly.pdbx_strand_id
1 'polypeptide(L)'
;APLHPVMPALVEVYVNSILVINNKGTNEYFNKPITEEEIRRVFRNSIFGVNFDSQKKPFCPMEIDSGESSVEFNLEKPTLASQLLLIYYLLLYEDVRLSNAATLLANGRNIKSYSAAFLSELPIKYLLHQAQKDQMSYGGLFSPLLRLLATHFPQLSLVDDWMDYQVFGDYCRHQVDVNLSETSINEAFQNIETNPYKTGKILKAMLNKNPTDIWPFAEIFVRYVKSVLSDQVPRHIQEQYREVWLRLNTVLPRCLWIMTINALLDINGTAKNVTITQENVLVDPLQVLRCDIRVFRCGPILKIILRILEASLAASRSQLSRHLLDKPLLEKSG
;
A
#
# COMPACT_ATOMS: atom_id res chain seq x y z
N ALA A 1 18.36 -4.29 -15.44
CA ALA A 1 19.03 -3.26 -16.26
C ALA A 1 18.93 -1.93 -15.52
N PRO A 2 19.99 -1.11 -15.50
CA PRO A 2 19.98 0.18 -14.81
C PRO A 2 18.95 1.13 -15.42
N LEU A 3 18.40 2.03 -14.61
CA LEU A 3 17.48 3.05 -15.08
C LEU A 3 18.23 4.06 -15.94
N HIS A 4 17.76 4.30 -17.17
CA HIS A 4 18.39 5.31 -18.03
C HIS A 4 18.17 6.72 -17.44
N PRO A 5 19.21 7.57 -17.32
CA PRO A 5 19.16 8.82 -16.55
C PRO A 5 18.17 9.86 -17.09
N VAL A 6 17.77 9.76 -18.36
CA VAL A 6 16.80 10.65 -19.01
C VAL A 6 15.35 10.28 -18.70
N MET A 7 15.08 9.07 -18.18
CA MET A 7 13.71 8.59 -17.97
C MET A 7 12.87 9.45 -17.02
N PRO A 8 13.40 9.93 -15.86
CA PRO A 8 12.63 10.81 -14.98
C PRO A 8 12.21 12.11 -15.69
N ALA A 9 13.15 12.75 -16.41
CA ALA A 9 12.86 13.97 -17.16
C ALA A 9 11.82 13.77 -18.27
N LEU A 10 11.84 12.62 -18.95
CA LEU A 10 10.81 12.29 -19.94
C LEU A 10 9.43 12.13 -19.30
N VAL A 11 9.35 11.53 -18.11
CA VAL A 11 8.09 11.42 -17.37
C VAL A 11 7.59 12.80 -16.96
N GLU A 12 8.47 13.71 -16.52
CA GLU A 12 8.11 15.10 -16.21
C GLU A 12 7.53 15.84 -17.41
N VAL A 13 8.20 15.78 -18.57
CA VAL A 13 7.71 16.40 -19.81
C VAL A 13 6.38 15.77 -20.24
N TYR A 14 6.24 14.45 -20.10
CA TYR A 14 4.99 13.75 -20.41
C TYR A 14 3.83 14.24 -19.53
N VAL A 15 4.01 14.30 -18.20
CA VAL A 15 2.99 14.81 -17.28
C VAL A 15 2.64 16.27 -17.60
N ASN A 16 3.64 17.11 -17.84
CA ASN A 16 3.42 18.51 -18.19
C ASN A 16 2.66 18.67 -19.50
N SER A 17 2.93 17.84 -20.51
CA SER A 17 2.19 17.86 -21.79
C SER A 17 0.70 17.52 -21.66
N ILE A 18 0.31 16.84 -20.57
CA ILE A 18 -1.09 16.50 -20.28
C ILE A 18 -1.76 17.64 -19.50
N LEU A 19 -1.07 18.18 -18.49
CA LEU A 19 -1.67 19.02 -17.44
C LEU A 19 -1.40 20.52 -17.57
N VAL A 20 -0.27 20.93 -18.14
CA VAL A 20 0.17 22.34 -18.18
C VAL A 20 -0.28 23.00 -19.49
N ILE A 21 -0.93 24.15 -19.38
CA ILE A 21 -1.37 24.96 -20.53
C ILE A 21 -0.21 25.85 -20.97
N ASN A 22 0.13 25.81 -22.26
CA ASN A 22 1.07 26.76 -22.83
C ASN A 22 0.30 27.97 -23.37
N ASN A 23 0.50 29.16 -22.78
CA ASN A 23 -0.24 30.40 -23.10
C ASN A 23 0.01 30.97 -24.52
N LYS A 24 0.67 30.24 -25.43
CA LYS A 24 1.06 30.71 -26.75
C LYS A 24 0.57 29.76 -27.84
N GLY A 25 -0.71 29.90 -28.20
CA GLY A 25 -1.29 29.41 -29.46
C GLY A 25 -1.52 27.91 -29.52
N THR A 26 -2.76 27.52 -29.83
CA THR A 26 -3.27 26.13 -29.98
C THR A 26 -3.15 25.27 -28.72
N ASN A 27 -4.28 25.07 -28.03
CA ASN A 27 -4.45 24.12 -26.93
C ASN A 27 -4.38 22.65 -27.43
N GLU A 28 -3.29 22.27 -28.08
CA GLU A 28 -3.06 20.89 -28.51
C GLU A 28 -2.35 20.13 -27.39
N TYR A 29 -3.13 19.47 -26.54
CA TYR A 29 -2.61 18.45 -25.64
C TYR A 29 -2.35 17.19 -26.45
N PHE A 30 -1.08 16.85 -26.68
CA PHE A 30 -0.70 15.73 -27.53
C PHE A 30 -0.87 14.35 -26.86
N ASN A 31 -0.96 14.31 -25.52
CA ASN A 31 -0.93 13.06 -24.75
C ASN A 31 -2.17 12.87 -23.85
N LYS A 32 -2.54 11.61 -23.62
CA LYS A 32 -3.64 11.19 -22.73
C LYS A 32 -3.09 10.58 -21.43
N PRO A 33 -3.74 10.79 -20.27
CA PRO A 33 -3.30 10.18 -19.02
C PRO A 33 -3.46 8.64 -19.08
N ILE A 34 -2.51 7.92 -18.50
CA ILE A 34 -2.52 6.46 -18.46
C ILE A 34 -3.69 5.98 -17.60
N THR A 35 -4.39 4.93 -18.04
CA THR A 35 -5.54 4.39 -17.32
C THR A 35 -5.15 3.55 -16.11
N GLU A 36 -6.02 3.50 -15.09
CA GLU A 36 -5.78 2.62 -13.94
C GLU A 36 -5.64 1.17 -14.37
N GLU A 37 -6.39 0.72 -15.38
CA GLU A 37 -6.34 -0.67 -15.84
C GLU A 37 -5.04 -1.02 -16.55
N GLU A 38 -4.49 -0.09 -17.35
CA GLU A 38 -3.15 -0.26 -17.94
C GLU A 38 -2.08 -0.38 -16.86
N ILE A 39 -2.18 0.44 -15.81
CA ILE A 39 -1.23 0.39 -14.69
C ILE A 39 -1.43 -0.91 -13.89
N ARG A 40 -2.67 -1.31 -13.60
CA ARG A 40 -2.97 -2.59 -12.94
C ARG A 40 -2.39 -3.76 -13.71
N ARG A 41 -2.43 -3.77 -15.05
CA ARG A 41 -1.84 -4.85 -15.86
C ARG A 41 -0.34 -5.01 -15.59
N VAL A 42 0.40 -3.92 -15.41
CA VAL A 42 1.84 -3.96 -15.09
C VAL A 42 2.09 -4.48 -13.67
N PHE A 43 1.19 -4.22 -12.71
CA PHE A 43 1.34 -4.73 -11.34
C PHE A 43 0.75 -6.15 -11.14
N ARG A 44 -0.23 -6.56 -11.94
CA ARG A 44 -0.80 -7.92 -11.96
C ARG A 44 0.22 -8.98 -12.31
N ASN A 45 1.10 -8.68 -13.26
CA ASN A 45 2.16 -9.60 -13.66
C ASN A 45 3.34 -9.62 -12.66
N SER A 46 3.26 -8.85 -11.57
CA SER A 46 4.24 -8.83 -10.49
C SER A 46 3.90 -9.87 -9.41
N ILE A 47 4.82 -10.07 -8.46
CA ILE A 47 4.62 -10.91 -7.25
C ILE A 47 3.40 -10.50 -6.39
N PHE A 48 2.79 -9.35 -6.69
CA PHE A 48 1.62 -8.79 -5.99
C PHE A 48 0.29 -9.06 -6.68
N GLY A 49 0.28 -9.76 -7.82
CA GLY A 49 -0.89 -9.94 -8.68
C GLY A 49 -2.13 -10.51 -7.99
N VAL A 50 -1.94 -11.36 -6.97
CA VAL A 50 -3.03 -11.96 -6.19
C VAL A 50 -3.93 -10.90 -5.53
N ASN A 51 -3.37 -9.74 -5.14
CA ASN A 51 -4.17 -8.66 -4.55
C ASN A 51 -5.01 -7.90 -5.59
N PHE A 52 -4.70 -8.01 -6.88
CA PHE A 52 -5.40 -7.35 -7.99
C PHE A 52 -6.43 -8.28 -8.68
N ASP A 53 -6.46 -9.56 -8.31
CA ASP A 53 -7.38 -10.59 -8.82
C ASP A 53 -8.69 -10.67 -8.02
N SER A 54 -8.77 -10.04 -6.84
CA SER A 54 -9.96 -10.07 -5.97
C SER A 54 -11.20 -9.36 -6.55
N GLN A 55 -11.07 -8.67 -7.70
CA GLN A 55 -12.20 -8.06 -8.42
C GLN A 55 -12.69 -8.90 -9.62
N LYS A 56 -12.88 -10.21 -9.45
CA LYS A 56 -13.64 -11.01 -10.42
C LYS A 56 -15.13 -10.65 -10.38
N LYS A 57 -15.55 -9.66 -11.18
CA LYS A 57 -16.81 -9.82 -11.94
C LYS A 57 -16.46 -10.63 -13.19
N PRO A 58 -17.10 -11.78 -13.44
CA PRO A 58 -16.92 -12.49 -14.70
C PRO A 58 -17.48 -11.59 -15.81
N PHE A 59 -16.61 -11.12 -16.70
CA PHE A 59 -17.07 -10.40 -17.88
C PHE A 59 -17.63 -11.43 -18.87
N CYS A 60 -18.93 -11.31 -19.17
CA CYS A 60 -19.53 -11.93 -20.33
C CYS A 60 -18.95 -11.29 -21.59
N PRO A 61 -18.48 -12.06 -22.58
CA PRO A 61 -18.05 -11.51 -23.85
C PRO A 61 -19.29 -11.14 -24.66
N MET A 62 -19.61 -9.84 -24.76
CA MET A 62 -20.47 -9.34 -25.84
C MET A 62 -19.89 -8.04 -26.42
N GLU A 63 -19.38 -8.23 -27.64
CA GLU A 63 -19.48 -7.38 -28.82
C GLU A 63 -19.28 -5.86 -28.67
N ILE A 64 -18.09 -5.39 -29.07
CA ILE A 64 -17.98 -4.19 -29.92
C ILE A 64 -16.93 -4.48 -31.01
N ASP A 65 -17.44 -4.63 -32.23
CA ASP A 65 -16.73 -4.53 -33.49
C ASP A 65 -16.18 -3.11 -33.67
N SER A 66 -14.87 -2.96 -33.91
CA SER A 66 -14.20 -1.86 -34.63
C SER A 66 -12.66 -1.97 -34.49
N GLY A 67 -12.03 -2.73 -35.40
CA GLY A 67 -10.95 -2.21 -36.24
C GLY A 67 -9.64 -1.62 -35.69
N GLU A 68 -9.23 -1.82 -34.43
CA GLU A 68 -7.84 -1.54 -34.02
C GLU A 68 -7.21 -2.77 -33.37
N SER A 69 -6.13 -3.25 -33.98
CA SER A 69 -5.32 -4.37 -33.51
C SER A 69 -4.86 -4.11 -32.08
N SER A 70 -5.54 -4.71 -31.10
CA SER A 70 -5.05 -4.76 -29.74
C SER A 70 -3.77 -5.58 -29.75
N VAL A 71 -2.64 -4.89 -29.76
CA VAL A 71 -1.33 -5.51 -29.62
C VAL A 71 -1.35 -6.14 -28.23
N GLU A 72 -1.53 -7.45 -28.15
CA GLU A 72 -1.28 -8.23 -26.94
C GLU A 72 0.20 -8.10 -26.62
N PHE A 73 0.56 -7.07 -25.86
CA PHE A 73 1.87 -6.98 -25.25
C PHE A 73 1.97 -8.13 -24.24
N ASN A 74 2.60 -9.23 -24.68
CA ASN A 74 3.15 -10.26 -23.82
C ASN A 74 4.18 -9.58 -22.90
N LEU A 75 3.70 -8.98 -21.81
CA LEU A 75 4.56 -8.34 -20.82
C LEU A 75 5.27 -9.46 -20.06
N GLU A 76 6.40 -9.91 -20.61
CA GLU A 76 7.44 -10.59 -19.84
C GLU A 76 7.63 -9.84 -18.52
N LYS A 77 7.76 -10.60 -17.42
CA LYS A 77 7.63 -10.12 -16.03
C LYS A 77 8.05 -8.64 -15.87
N PRO A 78 7.14 -7.77 -15.40
CA PRO A 78 7.38 -6.33 -15.30
C PRO A 78 8.64 -6.07 -14.48
N THR A 79 9.57 -5.31 -15.05
CA THR A 79 10.82 -4.97 -14.39
C THR A 79 10.59 -4.03 -13.20
N LEU A 80 11.49 -4.05 -12.22
CA LEU A 80 11.48 -3.08 -11.12
C LEU A 80 11.52 -1.63 -11.64
N ALA A 81 12.32 -1.37 -12.68
CA ALA A 81 12.45 -0.04 -13.28
C ALA A 81 11.12 0.48 -13.85
N SER A 82 10.36 -0.36 -14.58
CA SER A 82 9.05 0.04 -15.11
C SER A 82 8.01 0.28 -14.01
N GLN A 83 8.03 -0.54 -12.96
CA GLN A 83 7.15 -0.34 -11.80
C GLN A 83 7.48 0.97 -11.06
N LEU A 84 8.76 1.27 -10.85
CA LEU A 84 9.21 2.51 -10.20
C LEU A 84 8.87 3.74 -11.03
N LEU A 85 9.05 3.69 -12.35
CA LEU A 85 8.69 4.79 -13.25
C LEU A 85 7.17 5.05 -13.26
N LEU A 86 6.34 4.00 -13.20
CA LEU A 86 4.89 4.17 -13.10
C LEU A 86 4.46 4.78 -11.77
N ILE A 87 5.09 4.38 -10.65
CA ILE A 87 4.85 5.03 -9.36
C ILE A 87 5.28 6.50 -9.42
N TYR A 88 6.43 6.80 -10.01
CA TYR A 88 6.91 8.17 -10.16
C TYR A 88 5.95 9.01 -11.00
N TYR A 89 5.50 8.48 -12.14
CA TYR A 89 4.48 9.09 -12.98
C TYR A 89 3.20 9.38 -12.20
N LEU A 90 2.65 8.40 -11.47
CA LEU A 90 1.42 8.56 -10.71
C LEU A 90 1.52 9.65 -9.65
N LEU A 91 2.61 9.62 -8.87
CA LEU A 91 2.83 10.58 -7.81
C LEU A 91 3.06 11.99 -8.36
N LEU A 92 3.88 12.11 -9.40
CA LEU A 92 4.13 13.39 -10.06
C LEU A 92 2.87 13.95 -10.73
N TYR A 93 2.07 13.08 -11.35
CA TYR A 93 0.82 13.46 -11.97
C TYR A 93 -0.15 14.08 -10.96
N GLU A 94 -0.31 13.45 -9.80
CA GLU A 94 -1.15 14.00 -8.71
C GLU A 94 -0.57 15.31 -8.16
N ASP A 95 0.76 15.43 -8.02
CA ASP A 95 1.44 16.67 -7.59
C ASP A 95 1.14 17.84 -8.52
N VAL A 96 1.37 17.64 -9.83
CA VAL A 96 1.15 18.66 -10.85
C VAL A 96 -0.34 18.97 -11.00
N ARG A 97 -1.23 17.96 -10.92
CA ARG A 97 -2.68 18.15 -10.99
C ARG A 97 -3.18 19.01 -9.84
N LEU A 98 -2.78 18.71 -8.61
CA LEU A 98 -3.19 19.46 -7.41
C LEU A 98 -2.60 20.87 -7.41
N SER A 99 -1.34 21.03 -7.80
CA SER A 99 -0.67 22.34 -7.87
C SER A 99 -1.32 23.29 -8.91
N ASN A 100 -1.92 22.73 -9.97
CA ASN A 100 -2.58 23.51 -11.02
C ASN A 100 -4.11 23.47 -10.93
N ALA A 101 -4.70 22.94 -9.84
CA ALA A 101 -6.14 22.69 -9.73
C ALA A 101 -6.99 23.94 -10.01
N ALA A 102 -6.62 25.10 -9.47
CA ALA A 102 -7.34 26.36 -9.68
C ALA A 102 -7.37 26.78 -11.17
N THR A 103 -6.23 26.71 -11.87
CA THR A 103 -6.11 27.03 -13.29
C THR A 103 -6.91 26.06 -14.15
N LEU A 104 -6.90 24.77 -13.80
CA LEU A 104 -7.64 23.74 -14.51
C LEU A 104 -9.16 23.92 -14.38
N LEU A 105 -9.63 24.26 -13.17
CA LEU A 105 -11.03 24.56 -12.88
C LEU A 105 -11.49 25.84 -13.58
N ALA A 106 -10.69 26.91 -13.57
CA ALA A 106 -10.98 28.15 -14.27
C ALA A 106 -11.16 27.95 -15.78
N ASN A 107 -10.43 27.01 -16.36
CA ASN A 107 -10.55 26.63 -17.77
C ASN A 107 -11.64 25.57 -18.04
N GLY A 108 -12.44 25.20 -17.04
CA GLY A 108 -13.54 24.24 -17.18
C GLY A 108 -13.12 22.81 -17.53
N ARG A 109 -11.86 22.42 -17.25
CA ARG A 109 -11.30 21.13 -17.67
C ARG A 109 -11.48 20.06 -16.60
N ASN A 110 -12.18 18.99 -16.94
CA ASN A 110 -12.25 17.78 -16.11
C ASN A 110 -11.04 16.88 -16.41
N ILE A 111 -10.01 16.99 -15.58
CA ILE A 111 -8.82 16.14 -15.64
C ILE A 111 -9.06 14.85 -14.84
N LYS A 112 -8.49 13.75 -15.34
CA LYS A 112 -8.53 12.46 -14.65
C LYS A 112 -7.90 12.58 -13.26
N SER A 113 -8.60 12.10 -12.24
CA SER A 113 -8.05 11.87 -10.91
C SER A 113 -7.92 10.37 -10.70
N TYR A 114 -6.81 9.91 -10.10
CA TYR A 114 -6.67 8.51 -9.72
C TYR A 114 -7.43 8.24 -8.42
N SER A 115 -8.14 7.11 -8.36
CA SER A 115 -8.95 6.77 -7.19
C SER A 115 -8.08 6.38 -6.00
N ALA A 116 -8.52 6.74 -4.78
CA ALA A 116 -7.83 6.36 -3.55
C ALA A 116 -7.78 4.82 -3.35
N ALA A 117 -8.82 4.13 -3.82
CA ALA A 117 -8.89 2.67 -3.85
C ALA A 117 -7.80 2.08 -4.74
N PHE A 118 -7.67 2.53 -5.99
CA PHE A 118 -6.59 2.08 -6.87
C PHE A 118 -5.20 2.36 -6.28
N LEU A 119 -4.98 3.58 -5.80
CA LEU A 119 -3.70 3.96 -5.20
C LEU A 119 -3.37 3.08 -3.99
N SER A 120 -4.38 2.55 -3.28
CA SER A 120 -4.21 1.66 -2.11
C SER A 120 -3.59 0.31 -2.41
N GLU A 121 -3.90 -0.23 -3.59
CA GLU A 121 -3.48 -1.56 -4.05
C GLU A 121 -1.99 -1.59 -4.40
N LEU A 122 -1.39 -0.43 -4.66
CA LEU A 122 -0.02 -0.31 -5.14
C LEU A 122 1.01 -0.57 -4.00
N PRO A 123 2.06 -1.39 -4.26
CA PRO A 123 3.13 -1.70 -3.31
C PRO A 123 4.18 -0.59 -3.24
N ILE A 124 3.73 0.67 -3.07
CA ILE A 124 4.58 1.88 -3.15
C ILE A 124 5.76 1.79 -2.17
N LYS A 125 5.49 1.43 -0.91
CA LYS A 125 6.50 1.32 0.14
C LYS A 125 7.54 0.25 -0.20
N TYR A 126 7.12 -0.93 -0.65
CA TYR A 126 8.02 -2.00 -1.04
C TYR A 126 8.96 -1.58 -2.19
N LEU A 127 8.40 -0.98 -3.24
CA LEU A 127 9.18 -0.56 -4.40
C LEU A 127 10.21 0.50 -4.02
N LEU A 128 9.84 1.44 -3.16
CA LEU A 128 10.78 2.47 -2.69
C LEU A 128 11.92 1.88 -1.85
N HIS A 129 11.66 0.86 -1.03
CA HIS A 129 12.72 0.13 -0.33
C HIS A 129 13.66 -0.60 -1.29
N GLN A 130 13.12 -1.19 -2.35
CA GLN A 130 13.94 -1.87 -3.33
C GLN A 130 14.82 -0.87 -4.11
N ALA A 131 14.29 0.32 -4.42
CA ALA A 131 15.07 1.42 -5.01
C ALA A 131 16.18 1.90 -4.05
N GLN A 132 15.89 2.01 -2.75
CA GLN A 132 16.87 2.39 -1.73
C GLN A 132 18.03 1.40 -1.62
N LYS A 133 17.73 0.09 -1.70
CA LYS A 133 18.76 -0.97 -1.65
C LYS A 133 19.68 -0.95 -2.86
N ASP A 134 19.17 -0.57 -4.03
CA ASP A 134 19.91 -0.49 -5.29
C ASP A 134 20.13 0.98 -5.72
N GLN A 135 20.74 1.74 -4.82
CA GLN A 135 20.96 3.18 -5.00
C GLN A 135 21.83 3.51 -6.22
N MET A 136 22.72 2.59 -6.62
CA MET A 136 23.54 2.75 -7.82
C MET A 136 22.72 2.80 -9.10
N SER A 137 21.63 2.02 -9.17
CA SER A 137 20.78 1.94 -10.36
C SER A 137 19.61 2.92 -10.32
N TYR A 138 19.13 3.31 -9.14
CA TYR A 138 17.89 4.09 -8.96
C TYR A 138 18.04 5.39 -8.17
N GLY A 139 19.26 5.77 -7.76
CA GLY A 139 19.48 6.92 -6.88
C GLY A 139 18.89 8.25 -7.41
N GLY A 140 18.95 8.46 -8.73
CA GLY A 140 18.36 9.64 -9.38
C GLY A 140 16.83 9.69 -9.32
N LEU A 141 16.15 8.54 -9.18
CA LEU A 141 14.70 8.45 -9.06
C LEU A 141 14.24 8.39 -7.59
N PHE A 142 15.07 7.82 -6.71
CA PHE A 142 14.74 7.59 -5.31
C PHE A 142 14.40 8.89 -4.55
N SER A 143 15.24 9.92 -4.66
CA SER A 143 15.01 11.17 -3.93
C SER A 143 13.73 11.90 -4.37
N PRO A 144 13.47 12.11 -5.68
CA PRO A 144 12.19 12.65 -6.14
C PRO A 144 10.98 11.82 -5.70
N LEU A 145 11.08 10.49 -5.77
CA LEU A 145 10.02 9.59 -5.33
C LEU A 145 9.72 9.71 -3.83
N LEU A 146 10.76 9.73 -3.00
CA LEU A 146 10.59 9.86 -1.55
C LEU A 146 9.96 11.20 -1.19
N ARG A 147 10.37 12.29 -1.86
CA ARG A 147 9.75 13.61 -1.68
C ARG A 147 8.26 13.61 -2.03
N LEU A 148 7.92 13.05 -3.20
CA LEU A 148 6.51 12.95 -3.62
C LEU A 148 5.71 12.04 -2.69
N LEU A 149 6.30 10.94 -2.22
CA LEU A 149 5.68 10.04 -1.25
C LEU A 149 5.36 10.77 0.06
N ALA A 150 6.33 11.48 0.62
CA ALA A 150 6.14 12.23 1.86
C ALA A 150 5.06 13.32 1.73
N THR A 151 4.88 13.86 0.53
CA THR A 151 3.88 14.88 0.21
C THR A 151 2.48 14.27 0.08
N HIS A 152 2.32 13.22 -0.73
CA HIS A 152 0.98 12.66 -1.06
C HIS A 152 0.53 11.54 -0.12
N PHE A 153 1.46 10.78 0.43
CA PHE A 153 1.21 9.64 1.30
C PHE A 153 2.07 9.68 2.57
N PRO A 154 1.96 10.73 3.40
CA PRO A 154 2.74 10.87 4.63
C PRO A 154 2.61 9.67 5.58
N GLN A 155 1.46 8.98 5.54
CA GLN A 155 1.22 7.76 6.30
C GLN A 155 2.13 6.58 5.92
N LEU A 156 2.76 6.60 4.74
CA LEU A 156 3.72 5.58 4.28
C LEU A 156 5.18 5.98 4.56
N SER A 157 5.40 7.23 5.01
CA SER A 157 6.72 7.82 5.26
C SER A 157 6.93 8.18 6.74
N LEU A 158 6.27 7.48 7.66
CA LEU A 158 6.50 7.64 9.09
C LEU A 158 7.94 7.26 9.44
N VAL A 159 8.65 8.06 10.23
CA VAL A 159 10.09 7.87 10.48
C VAL A 159 10.39 6.49 11.07
N ASP A 160 9.56 6.03 12.01
CA ASP A 160 9.70 4.71 12.64
C ASP A 160 9.62 3.57 11.63
N ASP A 161 8.86 3.73 10.55
CA ASP A 161 8.80 2.76 9.46
C ASP A 161 10.11 2.58 8.70
N TRP A 162 11.00 3.57 8.77
CA TRP A 162 12.25 3.62 8.02
C TRP A 162 13.49 3.40 8.89
N MET A 163 13.39 3.63 10.21
CA MET A 163 14.50 3.38 11.14
C MET A 163 14.59 1.91 11.58
N ASP A 164 13.46 1.17 11.61
CA ASP A 164 13.40 -0.19 12.16
C ASP A 164 14.19 -1.25 11.34
N TYR A 165 14.65 -0.94 10.13
CA TYR A 165 15.35 -1.90 9.25
C TYR A 165 16.68 -2.40 9.80
N GLN A 166 17.35 -1.62 10.65
CA GLN A 166 18.62 -2.01 11.24
C GLN A 166 18.44 -3.03 12.38
N VAL A 167 17.23 -3.19 12.93
CA VAL A 167 16.95 -4.09 14.06
C VAL A 167 16.72 -5.54 13.61
N PHE A 168 16.34 -5.75 12.34
CA PHE A 168 16.15 -7.10 11.79
C PHE A 168 17.47 -7.77 11.34
N GLY A 169 18.57 -7.03 11.33
CA GLY A 169 19.91 -7.53 11.03
C GLY A 169 20.61 -8.10 12.27
N ASP A 170 21.23 -9.26 12.11
CA ASP A 170 22.36 -9.74 12.91
C ASP A 170 22.18 -10.34 14.31
N TYR A 171 20.97 -10.68 14.77
CA TYR A 171 20.87 -11.67 15.85
C TYR A 171 21.00 -13.08 15.26
N CYS A 172 22.06 -13.81 15.60
CA CYS A 172 22.39 -15.18 15.21
C CYS A 172 21.14 -16.05 14.94
N ARG A 173 20.65 -16.01 13.70
CA ARG A 173 19.45 -16.74 13.28
C ARG A 173 19.84 -18.20 13.20
N HIS A 174 19.59 -18.95 14.27
CA HIS A 174 19.49 -20.41 14.15
C HIS A 174 18.45 -20.64 13.05
N GLN A 175 18.90 -21.13 11.90
CA GLN A 175 18.03 -21.42 10.77
C GLN A 175 17.08 -22.53 11.22
N VAL A 176 15.87 -22.12 11.58
CA VAL A 176 14.77 -23.03 11.81
C VAL A 176 14.25 -23.39 10.43
N ASP A 177 14.70 -24.55 9.92
CA ASP A 177 14.24 -25.09 8.65
C ASP A 177 12.82 -25.64 8.83
N VAL A 178 11.85 -24.76 8.64
CA VAL A 178 10.42 -25.09 8.73
C VAL A 178 9.77 -24.69 7.42
N ASN A 179 9.16 -25.70 6.78
CA ASN A 179 8.32 -25.49 5.61
C ASN A 179 7.07 -24.71 6.01
N LEU A 180 7.05 -23.43 5.63
CA LEU A 180 5.87 -22.57 5.80
C LEU A 180 4.80 -22.95 4.78
N SER A 181 3.69 -23.45 5.29
CA SER A 181 2.44 -23.69 4.56
C SER A 181 1.26 -23.10 5.32
N GLU A 182 0.14 -22.86 4.64
CA GLU A 182 -1.10 -22.41 5.29
C GLU A 182 -1.54 -23.36 6.42
N THR A 183 -1.43 -24.68 6.20
CA THR A 183 -1.77 -25.71 7.19
C THR A 183 -0.88 -25.61 8.43
N SER A 184 0.43 -25.46 8.25
CA SER A 184 1.38 -25.32 9.36
C SER A 184 1.11 -24.10 10.22
N ILE A 185 0.71 -22.98 9.59
CA ILE A 185 0.36 -21.73 10.27
C ILE A 185 -0.93 -21.93 11.06
N ASN A 186 -1.99 -22.46 10.42
CA ASN A 186 -3.27 -22.71 11.07
C ASN A 186 -3.13 -23.61 12.30
N GLU A 187 -2.47 -24.75 12.17
CA GLU A 187 -2.27 -25.68 13.29
C GLU A 187 -1.47 -25.06 14.44
N ALA A 188 -0.47 -24.23 14.12
CA ALA A 188 0.38 -23.61 15.13
C ALA A 188 -0.37 -22.52 15.90
N PHE A 189 -1.22 -21.74 15.25
CA PHE A 189 -2.01 -20.71 15.91
C PHE A 189 -3.25 -21.25 16.61
N GLN A 190 -3.87 -22.33 16.12
CA GLN A 190 -4.97 -23.01 16.81
C GLN A 190 -4.54 -23.57 18.17
N ASN A 191 -3.28 -23.98 18.29
CA ASN A 191 -2.69 -24.53 19.52
C ASN A 191 -1.79 -23.52 20.25
N ILE A 192 -2.00 -22.20 20.06
CA ILE A 192 -1.12 -21.18 20.63
C ILE A 192 -1.12 -21.18 22.18
N GLU A 193 -2.25 -21.52 22.79
CA GLU A 193 -2.39 -21.59 24.25
C GLU A 193 -1.83 -22.89 24.83
N THR A 194 -2.00 -24.01 24.13
CA THR A 194 -1.59 -25.34 24.59
C THR A 194 -0.12 -25.65 24.27
N ASN A 195 0.39 -25.16 23.15
CA ASN A 195 1.77 -25.35 22.70
C ASN A 195 2.33 -24.08 22.01
N PRO A 196 2.63 -23.02 22.79
CA PRO A 196 3.17 -21.77 22.26
C PRO A 196 4.50 -21.93 21.52
N TYR A 197 5.26 -23.00 21.82
CA TYR A 197 6.53 -23.28 21.16
C TYR A 197 6.37 -23.58 19.65
N LYS A 198 5.31 -24.30 19.26
CA LYS A 198 5.02 -24.57 17.83
C LYS A 198 4.76 -23.25 17.09
N THR A 199 3.99 -22.34 17.68
CA THR A 199 3.75 -20.99 17.14
C THR A 199 5.04 -20.19 17.05
N GLY A 200 5.87 -20.20 18.10
CA GLY A 200 7.16 -19.52 18.13
C GLY A 200 8.12 -19.98 17.03
N LYS A 201 8.13 -21.28 16.69
CA LYS A 201 8.90 -21.81 15.54
C LYS A 201 8.41 -21.25 14.21
N ILE A 202 7.10 -21.22 13.98
CA ILE A 202 6.50 -20.67 12.75
C ILE A 202 6.80 -19.18 12.63
N LEU A 203 6.63 -18.41 13.71
CA LEU A 203 6.94 -16.97 13.74
C LEU A 203 8.43 -16.72 13.42
N LYS A 204 9.35 -17.49 14.00
CA LYS A 204 10.79 -17.41 13.67
C LYS A 204 11.05 -17.75 12.20
N ALA A 205 10.41 -18.78 11.66
CA ALA A 205 10.55 -19.12 10.25
C ALA A 205 10.04 -18.00 9.34
N MET A 206 8.92 -17.35 9.67
CA MET A 206 8.43 -16.16 8.94
C MET A 206 9.43 -14.99 9.01
N LEU A 207 10.04 -14.74 10.17
CA LEU A 207 11.08 -13.72 10.34
C LEU A 207 12.39 -14.05 9.59
N ASN A 208 12.58 -15.29 9.14
CA ASN A 208 13.77 -15.68 8.38
C ASN A 208 13.58 -15.54 6.86
N LYS A 209 12.34 -15.52 6.34
CA LYS A 209 12.05 -15.42 4.90
C LYS A 209 11.88 -13.98 4.42
N ASN A 210 11.99 -13.73 3.11
CA ASN A 210 11.76 -12.38 2.60
C ASN A 210 10.31 -11.92 2.87
N PRO A 211 10.08 -10.62 3.11
CA PRO A 211 8.73 -10.08 3.33
C PRO A 211 7.72 -10.46 2.23
N THR A 212 8.18 -10.54 0.98
CA THR A 212 7.38 -10.93 -0.18
C THR A 212 6.94 -12.38 -0.15
N ASP A 213 7.78 -13.27 0.38
CA ASP A 213 7.52 -14.71 0.43
C ASP A 213 6.54 -15.07 1.55
N ILE A 214 6.43 -14.21 2.58
CA ILE A 214 5.48 -14.37 3.68
C ILE A 214 4.15 -13.65 3.45
N TRP A 215 4.10 -12.67 2.53
CA TRP A 215 2.90 -11.90 2.25
C TRP A 215 1.67 -12.75 1.87
N PRO A 216 1.78 -13.84 1.08
CA PRO A 216 0.63 -14.71 0.79
C PRO A 216 -0.07 -15.27 2.04
N PHE A 217 0.64 -15.35 3.17
CA PHE A 217 0.09 -15.83 4.44
C PHE A 217 -0.48 -14.71 5.33
N ALA A 218 -0.45 -13.44 4.89
CA ALA A 218 -0.83 -12.28 5.71
C ALA A 218 -2.26 -12.38 6.24
N GLU A 219 -3.22 -12.77 5.39
CA GLU A 219 -4.62 -12.90 5.79
C GLU A 219 -4.81 -13.97 6.88
N ILE A 220 -4.22 -15.15 6.69
CA ILE A 220 -4.27 -16.25 7.65
C ILE A 220 -3.59 -15.84 8.96
N PHE A 221 -2.43 -15.19 8.87
CA PHE A 221 -1.68 -14.71 10.02
C PHE A 221 -2.47 -13.68 10.85
N VAL A 222 -3.11 -12.72 10.18
CA VAL A 222 -3.89 -11.67 10.84
C VAL A 222 -5.18 -12.23 11.45
N ARG A 223 -5.80 -13.25 10.85
CA ARG A 223 -7.00 -13.91 11.40
C ARG A 223 -6.82 -14.39 12.85
N TYR A 224 -5.61 -14.76 13.24
CA TYR A 224 -5.31 -15.24 14.60
C TYR A 224 -4.91 -14.15 15.59
N VAL A 225 -4.96 -12.86 15.21
CA VAL A 225 -4.59 -11.74 16.10
C VAL A 225 -5.34 -11.77 17.44
N LYS A 226 -6.63 -12.16 17.44
CA LYS A 226 -7.44 -12.30 18.65
C LYS A 226 -6.99 -13.45 19.55
N SER A 227 -6.47 -14.54 18.97
CA SER A 227 -5.91 -15.66 19.73
C SER A 227 -4.63 -15.26 20.47
N VAL A 228 -3.85 -14.32 19.91
CA VAL A 228 -2.63 -13.79 20.52
C VAL A 228 -2.93 -12.91 21.75
N LEU A 229 -4.16 -12.38 21.87
CA LEU A 229 -4.61 -11.56 23.00
C LEU A 229 -4.90 -12.36 24.28
N SER A 230 -4.89 -13.69 24.23
CA SER A 230 -5.18 -14.53 25.38
C SER A 230 -4.10 -14.41 26.47
N ASP A 231 -4.54 -14.41 27.73
CA ASP A 231 -3.66 -14.30 28.90
C ASP A 231 -2.73 -15.51 29.05
N GLN A 232 -3.05 -16.64 28.40
CA GLN A 232 -2.22 -17.86 28.39
C GLN A 232 -1.07 -17.79 27.38
N VAL A 233 -1.07 -16.82 26.46
CA VAL A 233 -0.04 -16.70 25.44
C VAL A 233 1.18 -15.99 26.03
N PRO A 234 2.37 -16.62 26.04
CA PRO A 234 3.56 -16.00 26.58
C PRO A 234 3.93 -14.70 25.86
N ARG A 235 4.41 -13.71 26.64
CA ARG A 235 4.78 -12.39 26.13
C ARG A 235 5.77 -12.43 24.95
N HIS A 236 6.71 -13.38 24.96
CA HIS A 236 7.68 -13.51 23.87
C HIS A 236 7.03 -13.89 22.54
N ILE A 237 5.96 -14.70 22.54
CA ILE A 237 5.20 -15.05 21.33
C ILE A 237 4.44 -13.84 20.80
N GLN A 238 3.84 -13.05 21.69
CA GLN A 238 3.17 -11.80 21.33
C GLN A 238 4.15 -10.80 20.69
N GLU A 239 5.37 -10.72 21.19
CA GLU A 239 6.43 -9.87 20.63
C GLU A 239 6.88 -10.37 19.25
N GLN A 240 7.08 -11.69 19.10
CA GLN A 240 7.40 -12.28 17.80
C GLN A 240 6.29 -12.09 16.77
N TYR A 241 5.02 -12.14 17.20
CA TYR A 241 3.88 -11.82 16.35
C TYR A 241 3.97 -10.36 15.86
N ARG A 242 4.26 -9.42 16.77
CA ARG A 242 4.47 -8.00 16.41
C ARG A 242 5.57 -7.83 15.38
N GLU A 243 6.70 -8.51 15.54
CA GLU A 243 7.81 -8.42 14.59
C GLU A 243 7.45 -8.98 13.20
N VAL A 244 6.72 -10.09 13.14
CA VAL A 244 6.23 -10.63 11.86
C VAL A 244 5.25 -9.66 11.22
N TRP A 245 4.36 -9.05 12.00
CA TRP A 245 3.42 -8.03 11.52
C TRP A 245 4.16 -6.83 10.93
N LEU A 246 5.19 -6.31 11.61
CA LEU A 246 6.01 -5.21 11.09
C LEU A 246 6.73 -5.59 9.78
N ARG A 247 7.20 -6.82 9.67
CA ARG A 247 7.80 -7.33 8.44
C ARG A 247 6.80 -7.34 7.28
N LEU A 248 5.58 -7.80 7.51
CA LEU A 248 4.48 -7.74 6.53
C LEU A 248 4.13 -6.28 6.17
N ASN A 249 4.19 -5.37 7.14
CA ASN A 249 3.91 -3.92 6.97
C ASN A 249 4.91 -3.21 6.02
N THR A 250 6.04 -3.84 5.69
CA THR A 250 6.98 -3.33 4.69
C THR A 250 6.52 -3.55 3.25
N VAL A 251 5.58 -4.48 3.03
CA VAL A 251 5.14 -4.91 1.70
C VAL A 251 3.94 -4.07 1.23
N LEU A 252 2.78 -4.30 1.84
CA LEU A 252 1.51 -3.66 1.50
C LEU A 252 0.83 -3.17 2.80
N PRO A 253 1.35 -2.07 3.39
CA PRO A 253 0.92 -1.59 4.72
C PRO A 253 -0.59 -1.33 4.79
N ARG A 254 -1.16 -0.63 3.80
CA ARG A 254 -2.59 -0.29 3.77
C ARG A 254 -3.49 -1.52 3.78
N CYS A 255 -3.19 -2.53 2.97
CA CYS A 255 -3.92 -3.80 2.97
C CYS A 255 -3.82 -4.49 4.34
N LEU A 256 -2.62 -4.54 4.91
CA LEU A 256 -2.38 -5.15 6.22
C LEU A 256 -3.16 -4.45 7.33
N TRP A 257 -3.20 -3.12 7.33
CA TRP A 257 -3.93 -2.33 8.32
C TRP A 257 -5.42 -2.68 8.30
N ILE A 258 -6.03 -2.73 7.11
CA ILE A 258 -7.45 -3.07 6.96
C ILE A 258 -7.74 -4.51 7.37
N MET A 259 -6.89 -5.47 6.99
CA MET A 259 -7.01 -6.86 7.48
C MET A 259 -6.96 -6.90 9.01
N THR A 260 -6.03 -6.14 9.62
CA THR A 260 -5.80 -6.15 11.07
C THR A 260 -6.94 -5.52 11.84
N ILE A 261 -7.44 -4.36 11.38
CA ILE A 261 -8.60 -3.68 11.96
C ILE A 261 -9.81 -4.62 11.90
N ASN A 262 -10.10 -5.19 10.72
CA ASN A 262 -11.26 -6.07 10.56
C ASN A 262 -11.17 -7.35 11.40
N ALA A 263 -9.97 -7.93 11.55
CA ALA A 263 -9.77 -9.10 12.41
C ALA A 263 -9.94 -8.78 13.91
N LEU A 264 -9.66 -7.54 14.33
CA LEU A 264 -9.75 -7.08 15.71
C LEU A 264 -11.10 -6.44 16.08
N LEU A 265 -11.96 -6.14 15.10
CA LEU A 265 -13.30 -5.60 15.34
C LEU A 265 -14.06 -6.46 16.35
N ASP A 266 -14.49 -5.82 17.44
CA ASP A 266 -15.31 -6.46 18.48
C ASP A 266 -16.79 -6.29 18.13
N ILE A 267 -17.30 -7.18 17.28
CA ILE A 267 -18.73 -7.21 16.96
C ILE A 267 -19.42 -7.96 18.10
N ASN A 268 -19.67 -7.25 19.20
CA ASN A 268 -20.49 -7.76 20.30
C ASN A 268 -21.93 -7.96 19.78
N GLY A 269 -22.19 -9.14 19.23
CA GLY A 269 -23.46 -9.88 19.25
C GLY A 269 -24.64 -9.42 18.40
N THR A 270 -24.74 -8.20 17.88
CA THR A 270 -26.00 -7.74 17.22
C THR A 270 -25.88 -6.82 16.02
N ALA A 271 -24.71 -6.30 15.67
CA ALA A 271 -24.52 -5.45 14.50
C ALA A 271 -24.06 -6.25 13.28
N LYS A 272 -24.89 -6.29 12.23
CA LYS A 272 -24.61 -6.88 10.91
C LYS A 272 -23.19 -6.53 10.42
N ASN A 273 -22.38 -7.54 10.10
CA ASN A 273 -21.22 -7.53 9.18
C ASN A 273 -20.71 -6.16 8.70
N VAL A 274 -20.24 -5.28 9.60
CA VAL A 274 -19.62 -4.02 9.20
C VAL A 274 -18.16 -4.32 8.91
N THR A 275 -17.83 -4.45 7.63
CA THR A 275 -16.44 -4.47 7.18
C THR A 275 -15.95 -3.03 7.10
N ILE A 276 -14.91 -2.70 7.87
CA ILE A 276 -14.24 -1.41 7.76
C ILE A 276 -13.41 -1.42 6.47
N THR A 277 -13.68 -0.44 5.60
CA THR A 277 -12.87 -0.19 4.41
C THR A 277 -11.84 0.90 4.65
N GLN A 278 -10.89 1.05 3.72
CA GLN A 278 -9.93 2.14 3.80
C GLN A 278 -10.60 3.53 3.79
N GLU A 279 -11.69 3.70 3.06
CA GLU A 279 -12.41 4.98 3.02
C GLU A 279 -13.04 5.31 4.37
N ASN A 280 -13.59 4.31 5.07
CA ASN A 280 -14.14 4.51 6.41
C ASN A 280 -13.07 5.01 7.39
N VAL A 281 -11.88 4.40 7.37
CA VAL A 281 -10.75 4.77 8.25
C VAL A 281 -10.19 6.15 7.92
N LEU A 282 -10.17 6.51 6.63
CA LEU A 282 -9.70 7.83 6.20
C LEU A 282 -10.61 8.96 6.70
N VAL A 283 -11.93 8.73 6.68
CA VAL A 283 -12.94 9.69 7.17
C VAL A 283 -12.96 9.75 8.70
N ASP A 284 -12.87 8.61 9.37
CA ASP A 284 -12.90 8.50 10.82
C ASP A 284 -11.77 7.56 11.33
N PRO A 285 -10.56 8.11 11.55
CA PRO A 285 -9.41 7.33 12.02
C PRO A 285 -9.61 6.68 13.39
N LEU A 286 -10.53 7.19 14.21
CA LEU A 286 -10.78 6.66 15.56
C LEU A 286 -11.49 5.31 15.53
N GLN A 287 -12.04 4.88 14.39
CA GLN A 287 -12.59 3.54 14.21
C GLN A 287 -11.54 2.44 14.47
N VAL A 288 -10.26 2.74 14.27
CA VAL A 288 -9.14 1.83 14.58
C VAL A 288 -9.13 1.41 16.07
N LEU A 289 -9.66 2.25 16.96
CA LEU A 289 -9.74 1.97 18.39
C LEU A 289 -10.97 1.13 18.79
N ARG A 290 -11.93 0.91 17.88
CA ARG A 290 -13.11 0.06 18.09
C ARG A 290 -12.77 -1.43 17.94
N CYS A 291 -11.79 -1.87 18.71
CA CYS A 291 -11.23 -3.22 18.69
C CYS A 291 -11.52 -3.97 20.00
N ASP A 292 -11.22 -5.28 20.01
CA ASP A 292 -11.29 -6.13 21.20
C ASP A 292 -10.59 -5.46 22.40
N ILE A 293 -11.30 -5.33 23.51
CA ILE A 293 -10.82 -4.61 24.70
C ILE A 293 -9.52 -5.18 25.28
N ARG A 294 -9.21 -6.46 25.01
CA ARG A 294 -7.98 -7.11 25.48
C ARG A 294 -6.74 -6.52 24.81
N VAL A 295 -6.88 -5.87 23.65
CA VAL A 295 -5.79 -5.13 22.98
C VAL A 295 -5.15 -4.13 23.93
N PHE A 296 -5.94 -3.38 24.70
CA PHE A 296 -5.45 -2.35 25.61
C PHE A 296 -4.61 -2.90 26.79
N ARG A 297 -4.68 -4.21 27.03
CA ARG A 297 -3.85 -4.92 28.03
C ARG A 297 -2.66 -5.64 27.38
N CYS A 298 -2.72 -5.89 26.07
CA CYS A 298 -1.68 -6.58 25.31
C CYS A 298 -0.73 -5.60 24.61
N GLY A 299 0.34 -5.21 25.30
CA GLY A 299 1.32 -4.22 24.82
C GLY A 299 1.81 -4.39 23.36
N PRO A 300 2.17 -5.59 22.85
CA PRO A 300 2.69 -5.74 21.49
C PRO A 300 1.61 -5.50 20.43
N ILE A 301 0.37 -5.92 20.71
CA ILE A 301 -0.77 -5.69 19.82
C ILE A 301 -1.25 -4.24 19.92
N LEU A 302 -1.24 -3.63 21.11
CA LEU A 302 -1.51 -2.20 21.28
C LEU A 302 -0.54 -1.35 20.45
N LYS A 303 0.76 -1.69 20.43
CA LYS A 303 1.74 -1.00 19.56
C LYS A 303 1.37 -1.08 18.07
N ILE A 304 0.87 -2.23 17.61
CA ILE A 304 0.37 -2.38 16.23
C ILE A 304 -0.80 -1.42 15.99
N ILE A 305 -1.79 -1.42 16.87
CA ILE A 305 -2.99 -0.57 16.75
C ILE A 305 -2.63 0.92 16.78
N LEU A 306 -1.74 1.35 17.68
CA LEU A 306 -1.29 2.74 17.75
C LEU A 306 -0.56 3.16 16.48
N ARG A 307 0.26 2.28 15.89
CA ARG A 307 0.92 2.55 14.60
C ARG A 307 -0.08 2.69 13.46
N ILE A 308 -1.10 1.82 13.41
CA ILE A 308 -2.19 1.94 12.42
C ILE A 308 -2.95 3.26 12.63
N LEU A 309 -3.23 3.63 13.88
CA LEU A 309 -3.93 4.87 14.21
C LEU A 309 -3.13 6.10 13.78
N GLU A 310 -1.84 6.16 14.09
CA GLU A 310 -0.96 7.25 13.67
C GLU A 310 -0.94 7.40 12.13
N ALA A 311 -0.77 6.29 11.42
CA ALA A 311 -0.82 6.28 9.97
C ALA A 311 -2.20 6.73 9.43
N SER A 312 -3.28 6.31 10.08
CA SER A 312 -4.66 6.68 9.70
C SER A 312 -4.92 8.17 9.92
N LEU A 313 -4.43 8.74 11.02
CA LEU A 313 -4.49 10.18 11.30
C LEU A 313 -3.70 10.99 10.26
N ALA A 314 -2.49 10.55 9.92
CA ALA A 314 -1.68 11.19 8.87
C ALA A 314 -2.38 11.12 7.50
N ALA A 315 -2.99 9.98 7.17
CA ALA A 315 -3.70 9.78 5.91
C ALA A 315 -4.97 10.65 5.83
N SER A 316 -5.73 10.75 6.92
CA SER A 316 -6.93 11.59 7.03
C SER A 316 -6.59 13.08 6.87
N ARG A 317 -5.53 13.56 7.54
CA ARG A 317 -5.03 14.94 7.37
C ARG A 317 -4.63 15.23 5.93
N SER A 318 -3.89 14.31 5.29
CA SER A 318 -3.52 14.45 3.87
C SER A 318 -4.75 14.47 2.95
N GLN A 319 -5.74 13.62 3.20
CA GLN A 319 -6.99 13.60 2.43
C GLN A 319 -7.75 14.93 2.56
N LEU A 320 -7.88 15.46 3.78
CA LEU A 320 -8.56 16.73 4.01
C LEU A 320 -7.83 17.88 3.29
N SER A 321 -6.50 17.93 3.38
CA SER A 321 -5.69 18.92 2.66
C SER A 321 -5.89 18.81 1.15
N ARG A 322 -5.91 17.60 0.59
CA ARG A 322 -6.19 17.38 -0.84
C ARG A 322 -7.60 17.80 -1.24
N HIS A 323 -8.60 17.48 -0.42
CA HIS A 323 -9.99 17.87 -0.68
C HIS A 323 -10.17 19.40 -0.70
N LEU A 324 -9.44 20.14 0.13
CA LEU A 324 -9.43 21.61 0.10
C LEU A 324 -8.79 22.18 -1.17
N LEU A 325 -7.72 21.54 -1.67
CA LEU A 325 -7.06 21.93 -2.93
C LEU A 325 -7.89 21.58 -4.17
N ASP A 326 -8.59 20.44 -4.16
CA ASP A 326 -9.45 20.00 -5.27
C ASP A 326 -10.73 20.85 -5.39
N LYS A 327 -11.16 21.50 -4.31
CA LYS A 327 -12.33 22.39 -4.26
C LYS A 327 -11.92 23.77 -3.74
N PRO A 328 -11.10 24.53 -4.49
CA PRO A 328 -10.75 25.87 -4.08
C PRO A 328 -12.04 26.68 -4.00
N LEU A 329 -12.22 27.40 -2.88
CA LEU A 329 -13.31 28.35 -2.74
C LEU A 329 -13.10 29.43 -3.80
N LEU A 330 -13.85 29.36 -4.90
CA LEU A 330 -13.99 30.49 -5.81
C LEU A 330 -14.77 31.54 -5.04
N GLU A 331 -14.07 32.47 -4.39
CA GLU A 331 -14.71 33.69 -3.90
C GLU A 331 -15.43 34.31 -5.10
N LYS A 332 -16.76 34.29 -5.05
CA LYS A 332 -17.58 35.11 -5.93
C LYS A 332 -17.20 36.55 -5.61
N SER A 333 -16.29 37.12 -6.39
CA SER A 333 -16.10 38.57 -6.42
C SER A 333 -17.46 39.16 -6.77
N GLY A 334 -18.06 39.85 -5.80
CA GLY A 334 -19.32 40.56 -5.94
C GLY A 334 -19.19 41.84 -6.74
#